data_AF-A0A7J3D9T6-F1
#
_entry.id   AF-A0A7J3D9T6-F1
#
_cell.length_a   1.000
_cell.length_b   1.000
_cell.length_c   1.000
_cell.angle_alpha   90.00
_cell.angle_beta   90.00
_cell.angle_gamma   90.00
#
_symmetry.space_group_name_H-M   'P 1'
#
loop_
_entity.id
_entity.type
_entity.pdbx_description
1 polymer ?
#
loop_
_entity_poly.entity_id
_entity_poly.type
_entity_poly.pdbx_seq_one_letter_code
_entity_poly.pdbx_strand_id
1 'polypeptide(L)'
;MEIPEYVSVREVKEICKKLGIRDWTLLKKPEVTVEEAEKILAAIDAAGLKVPVETFRKGLEVELEHGKRYQEANVTNNHPILTGKIVLAHLFETLDYYERLEVAEIEGDLLKALVNEDTAKVASLYEKLLKAKYELAEAESKALSERK
;
A
#
# COMPACT_ATOMS: atom_id res chain seq x y z
N MET A 1 -26.01 -5.42 -9.33
CA MET A 1 -25.40 -6.40 -10.27
C MET A 1 -24.58 -7.34 -9.41
N GLU A 2 -24.84 -8.65 -9.46
CA GLU A 2 -23.98 -9.63 -8.78
C GLU A 2 -22.69 -9.76 -9.58
N ILE A 3 -21.56 -9.45 -8.94
CA ILE A 3 -20.24 -9.56 -9.54
C ILE A 3 -19.65 -10.91 -9.10
N PRO A 4 -19.11 -11.74 -10.01
CA PRO A 4 -18.53 -13.02 -9.64
C PRO A 4 -17.27 -12.84 -8.79
N GLU A 5 -16.96 -13.85 -7.98
CA GLU A 5 -15.64 -13.93 -7.33
C GLU A 5 -14.57 -14.18 -8.41
N TYR A 6 -13.69 -13.20 -8.63
CA TYR A 6 -12.62 -13.31 -9.64
C TYR A 6 -11.40 -14.08 -9.16
N VAL A 7 -11.14 -14.08 -7.85
CA VAL A 7 -9.97 -14.70 -7.23
C VAL A 7 -10.42 -15.43 -5.98
N SER A 8 -10.32 -16.76 -5.98
CA SER A 8 -10.81 -17.55 -4.84
C SER A 8 -9.84 -17.51 -3.65
N VAL A 9 -10.36 -17.61 -2.43
CA VAL A 9 -9.54 -17.79 -1.20
C VAL A 9 -8.59 -18.99 -1.32
N ARG A 10 -9.02 -20.06 -2.02
CA ARG A 10 -8.20 -21.24 -2.28
C ARG A 10 -6.98 -20.89 -3.12
N GLU A 11 -7.17 -20.14 -4.19
CA GLU A 11 -6.08 -19.70 -5.07
C GLU A 11 -5.07 -18.86 -4.29
N VAL A 12 -5.52 -17.90 -3.48
CA VAL A 12 -4.64 -17.09 -2.64
C VAL A 12 -3.77 -17.96 -1.73
N LYS A 13 -4.36 -18.96 -1.06
CA LYS A 13 -3.62 -19.92 -0.21
C LYS A 13 -2.58 -20.71 -1.01
N GLU A 14 -2.94 -21.18 -2.20
CA GLU A 14 -2.03 -21.93 -3.07
C GLU A 14 -0.85 -21.06 -3.55
N ILE A 15 -1.10 -19.79 -3.89
CA ILE A 15 -0.05 -18.86 -4.30
C ILE A 15 0.85 -18.47 -3.12
N CYS A 16 0.29 -18.13 -1.95
CA CYS A 16 1.09 -17.87 -0.74
C CYS A 16 2.03 -19.05 -0.43
N LYS A 17 1.53 -20.29 -0.54
CA LYS A 17 2.33 -21.50 -0.36
C LYS A 17 3.43 -21.65 -1.42
N LYS A 18 3.12 -21.40 -2.71
CA LYS A 18 4.11 -21.46 -3.80
C LYS A 18 5.22 -20.42 -3.64
N LEU A 19 4.88 -19.23 -3.15
CA LEU A 19 5.85 -18.17 -2.86
C LEU A 19 6.64 -18.42 -1.56
N GLY A 20 6.17 -19.34 -0.70
CA GLY A 20 6.78 -19.57 0.61
C GLY A 20 6.62 -18.38 1.56
N ILE A 21 5.45 -17.74 1.53
CA ILE A 21 5.07 -16.61 2.41
C ILE A 21 3.92 -17.03 3.34
N ARG A 22 3.58 -16.17 4.31
CA ARG A 22 2.44 -16.41 5.20
C ARG A 22 1.14 -16.46 4.40
N ASP A 23 0.13 -17.13 4.94
CA ASP A 23 -1.20 -17.16 4.34
C ASP A 23 -1.88 -15.78 4.49
N TRP A 24 -1.89 -15.00 3.40
CA TRP A 24 -2.44 -13.64 3.38
C TRP A 24 -3.97 -13.61 3.58
N THR A 25 -4.66 -14.73 3.37
CA THR A 25 -6.09 -14.84 3.68
C THR A 25 -6.35 -14.73 5.19
N LEU A 26 -5.35 -15.09 6.02
CA LEU A 26 -5.46 -15.13 7.48
C LEU A 26 -4.78 -13.94 8.18
N LEU A 27 -4.16 -13.02 7.44
CA LEU A 27 -3.57 -11.82 8.02
C LEU A 27 -4.64 -10.98 8.74
N LYS A 28 -4.35 -10.63 10.00
CA LYS A 28 -5.20 -9.75 10.82
C LYS A 28 -4.87 -8.28 10.65
N LYS A 29 -3.63 -7.99 10.28
CA LYS A 29 -3.10 -6.65 10.02
C LYS A 29 -2.43 -6.66 8.65
N PRO A 30 -2.35 -5.51 7.98
CA PRO A 30 -1.71 -5.40 6.68
C PRO A 30 -0.16 -5.44 6.75
N GLU A 31 0.44 -5.92 7.83
CA GLU A 31 1.89 -5.94 8.03
C GLU A 31 2.57 -6.99 7.12
N VAL A 32 3.51 -6.53 6.29
CA VAL A 32 4.25 -7.37 5.33
C VAL A 32 5.72 -7.38 5.72
N THR A 33 6.33 -8.58 5.76
CA THR A 33 7.77 -8.67 6.05
C THR A 33 8.59 -8.31 4.81
N VAL A 34 9.84 -7.88 5.03
CA VAL A 34 10.78 -7.61 3.92
C VAL A 34 10.97 -8.84 3.04
N GLU A 35 11.13 -10.02 3.64
CA GLU A 35 11.28 -11.28 2.91
C GLU A 35 10.07 -11.60 2.02
N GLU A 36 8.86 -11.31 2.50
CA GLU A 36 7.64 -11.49 1.70
C GLU A 36 7.60 -10.52 0.52
N ALA A 37 7.95 -9.25 0.76
CA ALA A 37 8.03 -8.23 -0.28
C ALA A 37 9.08 -8.60 -1.35
N GLU A 38 10.26 -9.08 -0.95
CA GLU A 38 11.30 -9.56 -1.88
C GLU A 38 10.80 -10.73 -2.73
N LYS A 39 10.18 -11.73 -2.12
CA LYS A 39 9.63 -12.90 -2.83
C LYS A 39 8.54 -12.51 -3.82
N ILE A 40 7.65 -11.60 -3.44
CA ILE A 40 6.58 -11.11 -4.30
C ILE A 40 7.17 -10.28 -5.45
N LEU A 41 8.09 -9.37 -5.16
CA LEU A 41 8.73 -8.54 -6.17
C LEU A 41 9.55 -9.38 -7.16
N ALA A 42 10.27 -10.41 -6.68
CA ALA A 42 11.00 -11.33 -7.55
C ALA A 42 10.07 -12.17 -8.45
N ALA A 43 8.85 -12.48 -7.98
CA ALA A 43 7.86 -13.23 -8.75
C ALA A 43 7.12 -12.36 -9.78
N ILE A 44 7.08 -11.05 -9.57
CA ILE A 44 6.50 -10.08 -10.51
C ILE A 44 7.65 -9.48 -11.28
N ASP A 45 7.96 -10.03 -12.45
CA ASP A 45 9.01 -9.51 -13.33
C ASP A 45 8.79 -8.02 -13.66
N ALA A 46 9.37 -7.13 -12.84
CA ALA A 46 9.16 -5.68 -12.87
C ALA A 46 10.03 -5.03 -13.94
N ALA A 47 10.01 -5.62 -15.15
CA ALA A 47 10.85 -5.31 -16.30
C ALA A 47 11.06 -3.79 -16.47
N GLY A 48 12.15 -3.26 -15.90
CA GLY A 48 12.62 -1.89 -16.09
C GLY A 48 12.57 -0.94 -14.89
N LEU A 49 11.84 -1.21 -13.80
CA LEU A 49 11.78 -0.30 -12.64
C LEU A 49 12.68 -0.79 -11.51
N LYS A 50 13.70 0.00 -11.14
CA LYS A 50 14.50 -0.24 -9.93
C LYS A 50 13.70 0.19 -8.70
N VAL A 51 12.72 -0.61 -8.31
CA VAL A 51 11.91 -0.36 -7.12
C VAL A 51 12.70 -0.74 -5.86
N PRO A 52 12.92 0.18 -4.91
CA PRO A 52 13.43 -0.19 -3.60
C PRO A 52 12.43 -1.10 -2.88
N VAL A 53 12.90 -2.22 -2.32
CA VAL A 53 12.03 -3.21 -1.66
C VAL A 53 11.20 -2.60 -0.54
N GLU A 54 11.72 -1.61 0.20
CA GLU A 54 10.97 -0.95 1.27
C GLU A 54 9.81 -0.11 0.74
N THR A 55 9.99 0.57 -0.41
CA THR A 55 8.90 1.29 -1.08
C THR A 55 7.83 0.31 -1.54
N PHE A 56 8.24 -0.81 -2.13
CA PHE A 56 7.32 -1.87 -2.54
C PHE A 56 6.58 -2.48 -1.34
N ARG A 57 7.28 -2.77 -0.24
CA ARG A 57 6.73 -3.31 1.00
C ARG A 57 5.67 -2.38 1.57
N LYS A 58 5.98 -1.08 1.74
CA LYS A 58 5.01 -0.08 2.20
C LYS A 58 3.76 -0.07 1.32
N GLY A 59 3.94 -0.09 0.00
CA GLY A 59 2.82 -0.17 -0.93
C GLY A 59 1.95 -1.41 -0.72
N LEU A 60 2.56 -2.58 -0.53
CA LEU A 60 1.81 -3.82 -0.22
C LEU A 60 0.97 -3.66 1.06
N GLU A 61 1.50 -3.01 2.10
CA GLU A 61 0.76 -2.79 3.35
C GLU A 61 -0.46 -1.87 3.11
N VAL A 62 -0.30 -0.80 2.33
CA VAL A 62 -1.41 0.11 1.97
C VAL A 62 -2.50 -0.64 1.18
N GLU A 63 -2.13 -1.37 0.13
CA GLU A 63 -3.10 -2.09 -0.69
C GLU A 63 -3.83 -3.20 0.08
N LEU A 64 -3.16 -3.82 1.06
CA LEU A 64 -3.77 -4.82 1.94
C LEU A 64 -4.80 -4.20 2.90
N GLU A 65 -4.65 -2.95 3.30
CA GLU A 65 -5.64 -2.30 4.16
C GLU A 65 -7.00 -2.25 3.49
N HIS A 66 -7.07 -1.88 2.20
CA HIS A 66 -8.33 -1.78 1.48
C HIS A 66 -9.09 -3.12 1.43
N GLY A 67 -8.41 -4.21 1.05
CA GLY A 67 -9.01 -5.53 0.98
C GLY A 67 -9.44 -6.12 2.33
N LYS A 68 -8.86 -5.63 3.43
CA LYS A 68 -9.19 -6.08 4.80
C LYS A 68 -10.23 -5.21 5.49
N ARG A 69 -10.21 -3.90 5.25
CA ARG A 69 -11.05 -2.91 5.93
C ARG A 69 -12.40 -2.72 5.25
N TYR A 70 -12.44 -2.83 3.92
CA TYR A 70 -13.63 -2.58 3.12
C TYR A 70 -13.95 -3.82 2.30
N GLN A 71 -14.71 -4.75 2.88
CA GLN A 71 -15.04 -6.03 2.24
C GLN A 71 -15.78 -5.83 0.90
N GLU A 72 -16.57 -4.76 0.78
CA GLU A 72 -17.29 -4.36 -0.43
C GLU A 72 -16.36 -3.89 -1.56
N ALA A 73 -15.15 -3.46 -1.22
CA ALA A 73 -14.11 -3.05 -2.17
C ALA A 73 -13.00 -4.10 -2.34
N ASN A 74 -13.11 -5.26 -1.70
CA ASN A 74 -12.14 -6.34 -1.81
C ASN A 74 -12.36 -7.15 -3.09
N VAL A 75 -11.47 -6.97 -4.07
CA VAL A 75 -11.56 -7.64 -5.38
C VAL A 75 -10.58 -8.82 -5.50
N THR A 76 -9.50 -8.84 -4.72
CA THR A 76 -8.38 -9.77 -4.91
C THR A 76 -8.26 -10.83 -3.82
N ASN A 77 -9.04 -10.74 -2.74
CA ASN A 77 -8.88 -11.57 -1.55
C ASN A 77 -7.45 -11.53 -0.95
N ASN A 78 -6.73 -10.42 -1.16
CA ASN A 78 -5.33 -10.23 -0.77
C ASN A 78 -4.36 -11.15 -1.54
N HIS A 79 -4.64 -11.41 -2.81
CA HIS A 79 -3.76 -12.21 -3.66
C HIS A 79 -2.38 -11.53 -3.82
N PRO A 80 -1.28 -12.11 -3.32
CA PRO A 80 0.00 -11.40 -3.16
C PRO A 80 0.57 -10.86 -4.48
N ILE A 81 0.45 -11.62 -5.57
CA ILE A 81 0.91 -11.18 -6.90
C ILE A 81 0.05 -10.06 -7.48
N LEU A 82 -1.27 -10.08 -7.27
CA LEU A 82 -2.17 -9.07 -7.83
C LEU A 82 -2.03 -7.78 -7.02
N THR A 83 -1.97 -7.89 -5.70
CA THR A 83 -1.64 -6.78 -4.81
C THR A 83 -0.29 -6.15 -5.20
N GLY A 84 0.76 -6.94 -5.40
CA GLY A 84 2.05 -6.42 -5.85
C GLY A 84 1.99 -5.75 -7.24
N LYS A 85 1.17 -6.24 -8.17
CA LYS A 85 0.98 -5.58 -9.48
C LYS A 85 0.27 -4.23 -9.36
N ILE A 86 -0.68 -4.08 -8.44
CA ILE A 86 -1.31 -2.79 -8.14
C ILE A 86 -0.27 -1.81 -7.60
N VAL A 87 0.57 -2.26 -6.67
CA VAL A 87 1.71 -1.47 -6.17
C VAL A 87 2.62 -1.01 -7.30
N LEU A 88 3.00 -1.92 -8.21
CA LEU A 88 3.84 -1.55 -9.35
C LEU A 88 3.15 -0.55 -10.29
N ALA A 89 1.85 -0.68 -10.53
CA ALA A 89 1.10 0.26 -11.36
C ALA A 89 1.23 1.69 -10.83
N HIS A 90 1.09 1.88 -9.52
CA HIS A 90 1.27 3.17 -8.86
C HIS A 90 2.72 3.68 -8.92
N LEU A 91 3.69 2.80 -8.67
CA LEU A 91 5.10 3.16 -8.73
C LEU A 91 5.61 3.46 -10.16
N PHE A 92 4.92 2.98 -11.19
CA PHE A 92 5.18 3.38 -12.58
C PHE A 92 4.72 4.81 -12.89
N GLU A 93 3.72 5.34 -12.17
CA GLU A 93 3.29 6.73 -12.32
C GLU A 93 4.31 7.66 -11.64
N THR A 94 4.69 7.34 -10.41
CA THR A 94 5.75 8.04 -9.68
C THR A 94 6.26 7.20 -8.51
N LEU A 95 7.57 7.26 -8.23
CA LEU A 95 8.17 6.50 -7.14
C LEU A 95 7.79 6.99 -5.74
N ASP A 96 7.28 8.22 -5.63
CA ASP A 96 6.81 8.85 -4.38
C ASP A 96 5.29 8.72 -4.17
N TYR A 97 4.64 7.81 -4.90
CA TYR A 97 3.18 7.68 -4.91
C TYR A 97 2.60 7.48 -3.50
N TYR A 98 3.19 6.59 -2.71
CA TYR A 98 2.67 6.25 -1.38
C TYR A 98 2.89 7.38 -0.37
N GLU A 99 3.96 8.15 -0.50
CA GLU A 99 4.17 9.37 0.28
C GLU A 99 3.10 10.44 -0.06
N ARG A 100 2.73 10.58 -1.34
CA ARG A 100 1.64 11.48 -1.76
C ARG A 100 0.28 11.02 -1.25
N LEU A 101 0.02 9.71 -1.31
CA LEU A 101 -1.22 9.11 -0.84
C LEU A 101 -1.41 9.34 0.66
N GLU A 102 -0.39 9.09 1.48
CA GLU A 102 -0.45 9.30 2.93
C GLU A 102 -0.86 10.75 3.28
N VAL A 103 -0.28 11.74 2.59
CA VAL A 103 -0.66 13.15 2.77
C VAL A 103 -2.15 13.36 2.46
N ALA A 104 -2.63 12.84 1.32
CA ALA A 104 -4.02 12.99 0.92
C ALA A 104 -5.00 12.32 1.88
N GLU A 105 -4.68 11.12 2.38
CA GLU A 105 -5.52 10.41 3.35
C GLU A 105 -5.59 11.13 4.69
N ILE A 106 -4.47 11.63 5.21
CA ILE A 106 -4.45 12.42 6.46
C ILE A 106 -5.25 13.72 6.28
N GLU A 107 -5.12 14.42 5.15
CA GLU A 107 -5.91 15.64 4.89
C GLU A 107 -7.41 15.35 4.89
N GLY A 108 -7.84 14.23 4.30
CA GLY A 108 -9.23 13.78 4.33
C GLY A 108 -9.72 13.47 5.75
N ASP A 109 -8.92 12.75 6.55
CA ASP A 109 -9.26 12.43 7.93
C ASP A 109 -9.24 13.66 8.84
N LEU A 110 -8.37 14.64 8.57
CA LEU A 110 -8.32 15.91 9.28
C LEU A 110 -9.61 16.71 9.06
N LEU A 111 -10.09 16.78 7.81
CA LEU A 111 -11.37 17.42 7.50
C LEU A 111 -12.52 16.71 8.21
N LYS A 112 -12.56 15.37 8.20
CA LYS A 112 -13.58 14.60 8.94
C LYS A 112 -13.53 14.91 10.44
N ALA A 113 -12.35 14.99 11.04
CA ALA A 113 -12.21 15.30 12.46
C ALA A 113 -12.71 16.71 12.79
N LEU A 114 -12.39 17.69 11.91
CA LEU A 114 -12.83 19.07 12.07
C LEU A 114 -14.36 19.21 11.96
N VAL A 115 -14.98 18.55 10.97
CA VAL A 115 -16.45 18.54 10.80
C VAL A 115 -17.16 17.93 12.02
N ASN A 116 -16.53 16.96 12.68
CA ASN A 116 -17.06 16.33 13.89
C ASN A 116 -16.66 17.06 15.19
N GLU A 117 -16.01 18.23 15.10
CA GLU A 117 -15.51 19.02 16.24
C GLU A 117 -14.58 18.24 17.20
N ASP A 118 -13.91 17.19 16.70
CA ASP A 118 -12.97 16.36 17.47
C ASP A 118 -11.59 17.03 17.52
N THR A 119 -11.47 18.05 18.38
CA THR A 119 -10.26 18.87 18.52
C THR A 119 -9.01 18.07 18.92
N ALA A 120 -9.18 17.00 19.71
CA ALA A 120 -8.06 16.14 20.11
C ALA A 120 -7.51 15.35 18.91
N LYS A 121 -8.40 14.79 18.09
CA LYS A 121 -8.01 14.09 16.86
C LYS A 121 -7.44 15.05 15.81
N VAL A 122 -7.96 16.26 15.70
CA VAL A 122 -7.41 17.31 14.81
C VAL A 122 -5.96 17.60 15.15
N ALA A 123 -5.62 17.83 16.42
CA ALA A 123 -4.24 18.10 16.83
C ALA A 123 -3.30 16.94 16.46
N SER A 124 -3.70 15.70 16.78
CA SER A 124 -2.91 14.51 16.45
C SER A 124 -2.74 14.30 14.93
N LEU A 125 -3.79 14.50 14.14
CA LEU A 125 -3.73 14.37 12.69
C LEU A 125 -2.88 15.48 12.05
N TYR A 126 -2.93 16.69 12.60
CA TYR A 126 -2.09 17.79 12.11
C TYR A 126 -0.59 17.51 12.35
N GLU A 127 -0.22 16.98 13.51
CA GLU A 127 1.16 16.55 13.77
C GLU A 127 1.61 15.44 12.79
N LYS A 128 0.74 14.46 12.52
CA LYS A 128 1.01 13.43 11.51
C LYS A 128 1.16 14.01 10.11
N LEU A 129 0.31 14.96 9.73
CA LEU A 129 0.35 15.63 8.43
C LEU A 129 1.67 16.35 8.20
N LEU A 130 2.18 17.05 9.22
CA LEU A 130 3.49 17.72 9.13
C LEU A 130 4.61 16.73 8.85
N LYS A 131 4.59 15.56 9.52
CA LYS A 131 5.57 14.50 9.29
C LYS A 131 5.44 13.91 7.88
N ALA A 132 4.24 13.59 7.42
CA ALA A 132 4.01 13.05 6.09
C ALA A 132 4.44 14.03 4.98
N LYS A 133 4.13 15.33 5.14
CA LYS A 133 4.59 16.39 4.22
C LYS A 133 6.11 16.54 4.20
N TYR A 134 6.77 16.37 5.34
CA TYR A 134 8.23 16.37 5.41
C TYR A 134 8.81 15.17 4.65
N GLU A 135 8.31 13.96 4.87
CA GLU A 135 8.76 12.75 4.18
C GLU A 135 8.54 12.86 2.65
N LEU A 136 7.40 13.40 2.21
CA LEU A 136 7.14 13.69 0.80
C LEU A 136 8.15 14.71 0.25
N ALA A 137 8.41 15.81 0.96
CA ALA A 137 9.38 16.81 0.52
C ALA A 137 10.81 16.24 0.44
N GLU A 138 11.19 15.32 1.34
CA GLU A 138 12.46 14.59 1.25
C GLU A 138 12.53 13.72 -0.01
N ALA A 139 11.45 13.00 -0.33
CA ALA A 139 11.36 12.19 -1.55
C ALA A 139 11.47 13.04 -2.82
N GLU A 140 10.74 14.17 -2.87
CA GLU A 140 10.80 15.13 -3.99
C GLU A 140 12.21 15.74 -4.14
N SER A 141 12.84 16.12 -3.02
CA SER A 141 14.21 16.66 -3.00
C SER A 141 15.22 15.63 -3.50
N LYS A 142 15.09 14.37 -3.08
CA LYS A 142 15.92 13.27 -3.58
C LYS A 142 15.76 13.07 -5.08
N ALA A 143 14.52 13.02 -5.57
CA ALA A 143 14.24 12.88 -7.00
C ALA A 143 14.86 14.04 -7.83
N LEU A 144 14.80 15.27 -7.32
CA LEU A 144 15.45 16.43 -7.95
C LEU A 144 16.98 16.27 -8.00
N SER A 145 17.59 15.72 -6.95
CA SER A 145 19.04 15.50 -6.87
C SER A 145 19.55 14.41 -7.83
N GLU A 146 18.70 13.47 -8.21
CA GLU A 146 19.02 12.33 -9.08
C GLU A 146 18.87 12.63 -10.59
N ARG A 147 18.45 13.85 -10.98
CA ARG A 147 18.22 14.31 -12.36
C ARG A 147 19.49 14.43 -13.24
N LYS A 148 20.56 13.69 -12.96
CA LYS A 148 21.81 13.76 -13.74
C LYS A 148 21.66 13.24 -15.16
#